data_AF-A0A8T5SL96-F1
#
_entry.id   AF-A0A8T5SL96-F1
#
_cell.length_a   1.000
_cell.length_b   1.000
_cell.length_c   1.000
_cell.angle_alpha   90.00
_cell.angle_beta   90.00
_cell.angle_gamma   90.00
#
_symmetry.space_group_name_H-M   'P 1'
#
loop_
_entity.id
_entity.type
_entity.pdbx_description
1 polymer ?
#
loop_
_entity_poly.entity_id
_entity_poly.type
_entity_poly.pdbx_seq_one_letter_code
_entity_poly.pdbx_strand_id
1 'polypeptide(L)' 'CVEFCPTNNIRFENEEFIWGDDCNICLRCYNLCPEDAIQFKEATLNKKKYPRYKGPGNGFNQNKLKE' A
#
# COMPACT_ATOMS: atom_id res chain seq x y z
N CYS A 1 3.44 -3.25 3.01
CA CYS A 1 2.05 -3.59 2.58
C CYS A 1 1.37 -4.46 3.62
N VAL A 2 2.01 -5.56 4.05
CA VAL A 2 1.61 -6.41 5.19
C VAL A 2 1.24 -5.57 6.41
N GLU A 3 2.19 -4.76 6.92
CA GLU A 3 1.98 -3.94 8.13
C GLU A 3 0.89 -2.87 8.04
N PHE A 4 0.44 -2.50 6.83
CA PHE A 4 -0.49 -1.38 6.62
C PHE A 4 -1.86 -1.82 6.12
N CYS A 5 -2.06 -3.14 5.98
CA CYS A 5 -3.35 -3.68 5.57
C CYS A 5 -4.26 -3.78 6.80
N PRO A 6 -5.34 -2.98 6.88
CA PRO A 6 -6.18 -2.93 8.08
C PRO A 6 -7.00 -4.21 8.30
N THR A 7 -7.13 -5.05 7.28
CA THR A 7 -7.85 -6.33 7.34
C THR A 7 -6.90 -7.53 7.41
N ASN A 8 -5.58 -7.31 7.56
CA ASN A 8 -4.57 -8.38 7.51
C ASN A 8 -4.65 -9.26 6.24
N ASN A 9 -5.14 -8.68 5.14
CA ASN A 9 -5.36 -9.38 3.88
C ASN A 9 -4.08 -9.73 3.12
N ILE A 10 -2.95 -9.18 3.52
CA ILE A 10 -1.64 -9.42 2.89
C ILE A 10 -0.71 -10.01 3.94
N ARG A 11 -0.17 -11.20 3.68
CA ARG A 11 0.81 -11.88 4.53
C ARG A 11 2.10 -12.13 3.76
N PHE A 12 3.21 -12.30 4.47
CA PHE A 12 4.49 -12.68 3.88
C PHE A 12 4.94 -13.99 4.52
N GLU A 13 4.90 -15.07 3.74
CA GLU A 13 5.13 -16.45 4.18
C GLU A 13 5.96 -17.15 3.11
N ASN A 14 6.96 -17.96 3.51
CA ASN A 14 7.81 -18.71 2.58
C ASN A 14 8.41 -17.87 1.44
N GLU A 15 8.88 -16.66 1.77
CA GLU A 15 9.46 -15.69 0.81
C GLU A 15 8.47 -15.13 -0.24
N GLU A 16 7.18 -15.39 -0.09
CA GLU A 16 6.13 -14.94 -1.01
C GLU A 16 5.08 -14.05 -0.33
N PHE A 17 4.46 -13.17 -1.10
CA PHE A 17 3.32 -12.37 -0.66
C PHE A 17 2.01 -13.12 -0.94
N ILE A 18 1.29 -13.45 0.12
CA ILE A 18 -0.01 -14.11 0.06
C ILE A 18 -1.11 -13.05 0.18
N TRP A 19 -2.08 -13.09 -0.75
CA TRP A 19 -3.22 -12.19 -0.81
C TRP A 19 -4.51 -12.97 -0.50
N GLY A 20 -5.29 -12.50 0.46
CA GLY A 20 -6.63 -13.03 0.75
C GLY A 20 -7.74 -12.29 0.01
N ASP A 21 -8.97 -12.58 0.40
CA ASP A 21 -10.19 -12.07 -0.23
C ASP A 21 -10.89 -10.94 0.55
N ASP A 22 -10.34 -10.52 1.70
CA ASP A 22 -10.86 -9.48 2.58
C ASP A 22 -10.34 -8.07 2.23
N CYS A 23 -10.00 -7.84 0.95
CA CYS A 23 -9.52 -6.55 0.49
C CYS A 23 -10.69 -5.54 0.42
N ASN A 24 -10.62 -4.48 1.23
CA ASN A 24 -11.62 -3.40 1.25
C ASN A 24 -11.26 -2.20 0.35
N ILE A 25 -10.24 -2.33 -0.51
CA ILE A 25 -9.80 -1.29 -1.45
C ILE A 25 -9.45 0.04 -0.73
N CYS A 26 -8.88 -0.01 0.49
CA CYS A 26 -8.41 1.20 1.17
C CYS A 26 -7.16 1.85 0.52
N LEU A 27 -6.49 1.16 -0.41
CA LEU A 27 -5.30 1.60 -1.14
C LEU A 27 -4.08 1.96 -0.27
N ARG A 28 -4.06 1.59 1.02
CA ARG A 28 -2.89 1.80 1.90
C ARG A 28 -1.66 1.07 1.38
N CYS A 29 -1.80 -0.20 0.96
CA CYS A 29 -0.72 -1.00 0.42
C CYS A 29 -0.14 -0.40 -0.87
N TYR A 30 -0.98 0.13 -1.75
CA TYR A 30 -0.55 0.85 -2.97
C TYR A 30 0.20 2.13 -2.62
N ASN A 31 -0.38 3.02 -1.81
CA ASN A 31 0.18 4.34 -1.54
C ASN A 31 1.49 4.31 -0.73
N LEU A 32 1.58 3.39 0.24
CA LEU A 32 2.66 3.33 1.22
C LEU A 32 3.76 2.32 0.87
N CYS A 33 3.65 1.60 -0.25
CA CYS A 33 4.73 0.71 -0.69
C CYS A 33 5.99 1.54 -1.00
N PRO A 34 7.15 1.24 -0.40
CA PRO A 34 8.39 1.97 -0.69
C PRO A 34 8.89 1.73 -2.12
N GLU A 35 8.72 0.50 -2.63
CA GLU A 35 9.14 0.10 -3.98
C GLU A 35 8.09 0.39 -5.05
N ASP A 36 6.93 0.93 -4.67
CA ASP A 36 5.78 1.11 -5.54
C ASP A 36 5.35 -0.17 -6.29
N ALA A 37 5.62 -1.36 -5.74
CA ALA A 37 5.41 -2.65 -6.42
C ALA A 37 3.94 -2.98 -6.72
N ILE A 38 3.02 -2.53 -5.87
CA ILE A 38 1.58 -2.76 -6.04
C ILE A 38 1.02 -1.72 -7.00
N GLN A 39 0.24 -2.16 -8.00
CA GLN A 39 -0.41 -1.30 -8.99
C GLN A 39 -1.93 -1.47 -8.93
N PHE A 40 -2.66 -0.36 -9.12
CA PHE A 40 -4.13 -0.39 -9.16
C PHE A 40 -4.65 -0.55 -10.59
N LYS A 41 -4.05 0.17 -11.55
CA LYS A 41 -4.36 0.10 -12.99
C LYS A 41 -3.10 0.39 -13.80
N GLU A 42 -3.10 0.04 -15.08
CA GLU A 42 -1.97 0.34 -15.98
C GLU A 42 -1.59 1.83 -15.99
N ALA A 43 -2.59 2.72 -15.94
CA ALA A 43 -2.36 4.16 -15.90
C ALA A 43 -1.50 4.61 -14.69
N THR A 44 -1.56 3.91 -13.55
CA THR A 44 -0.81 4.30 -12.34
C THR A 44 0.69 4.00 -12.42
N LEU A 45 1.14 3.31 -13.47
CA LEU A 45 2.57 3.15 -13.77
C LEU A 45 3.25 4.50 -14.05
N ASN A 46 2.50 5.50 -14.55
CA ASN A 46 3.01 6.85 -14.73
C ASN A 46 2.96 7.64 -13.40
N LYS A 47 3.99 7.47 -12.57
CA LYS A 47 4.11 8.10 -11.25
C LYS A 47 4.15 9.64 -11.28
N LYS A 48 4.63 10.23 -12.40
CA LYS A 48 4.67 11.70 -12.55
C LYS A 48 3.27 12.27 -12.76
N LYS A 49 2.45 11.59 -13.57
CA LYS A 49 1.06 11.99 -13.84
C LYS A 49 0.12 11.65 -12.67
N TYR A 50 0.37 10.52 -12.01
CA TYR A 50 -0.44 10.02 -10.90
C TYR A 50 0.44 9.76 -9.67
N PRO A 51 0.85 10.81 -8.93
CA PRO A 51 1.65 10.64 -7.72
C PRO A 51 0.85 9.90 -6.65
N ARG A 52 1.53 9.02 -5.91
CA ARG A 52 0.92 8.30 -4.78
C ARG A 52 0.78 9.22 -3.58
N TYR A 53 -0.29 9.04 -2.82
CA TYR A 53 -0.48 9.77 -1.57
C TYR A 53 0.54 9.34 -0.53
N LYS A 54 1.24 10.30 0.11
CA LYS A 54 2.26 10.04 1.15
C LYS A 54 1.88 10.58 2.53
N GLY A 55 0.64 11.03 2.70
CA GLY A 55 0.14 11.61 3.95
C GLY A 55 -0.36 13.05 3.78
N PRO A 56 -1.00 13.63 4.81
CA PRO A 56 -1.65 14.94 4.76
C PRO A 56 -0.68 16.14 4.72
N GLY A 57 0.63 15.90 4.77
CA GLY A 57 1.63 16.98 4.72
C GLY A 57 3.06 16.50 4.83
N ASN A 58 3.99 17.44 4.67
CA ASN A 58 5.42 17.19 4.82
C ASN A 58 5.73 16.75 6.25
N GLY A 59 6.37 15.59 6.41
CA GLY A 59 6.72 15.02 7.71
C GLY A 59 5.66 14.12 8.35
N PHE A 60 4.59 13.75 7.63
CA PHE A 60 3.67 12.74 8.13
C PHE A 60 4.38 11.40 8.35
N ASN A 61 4.35 10.92 9.60
CA ASN A 61 4.89 9.62 9.96
C ASN A 61 3.85 8.52 9.70
N GLN A 62 4.10 7.70 8.69
CA GLN A 62 3.22 6.60 8.29
C GLN A 62 3.04 5.53 9.38
N ASN A 63 3.97 5.42 10.34
CA ASN A 63 3.81 4.50 11.47
C ASN A 63 2.61 4.84 12.36
N LYS A 64 2.06 6.06 12.27
CA LYS A 64 0.81 6.45 12.93
C LYS A 64 -0.42 5.72 12.38
N LEU A 65 -0.29 4.97 11.29
CA LEU A 65 -1.38 4.23 10.67
C LEU A 65 -1.50 2.79 11.18
N LYS A 66 -0.62 2.34 12.08
CA LYS A 66 -0.50 0.96 12.59
C LYS A 66 -1.41 0.68 13.80
N GLU A 67 -2.58 1.30 13.86
CA GLU A 67 -3.59 1.04 14.90
C GLU A 67 -4.30 -0.30 14.69
#